data_AF-A0A929ULB7-F1
#
_entry.id   AF-A0A929ULB7-F1
#
_cell.length_a   1.000
_cell.length_b   1.000
_cell.length_c   1.000
_cell.angle_alpha   90.00
_cell.angle_beta   90.00
_cell.angle_gamma   90.00
#
_symmetry.space_group_name_H-M   'P 1'
#
loop_
_entity.id
_entity.type
_entity.pdbx_description
1 polymer ?
#
loop_
_entity_poly.entity_id
_entity_poly.type
_entity_poly.pdbx_seq_one_letter_code
_entity_poly.pdbx_strand_id
1 'polypeptide(L)'
;MDAYSNDVAERYLAIRRELKKYSVGLVSRPEIVALTKCEGLDQDIVQMQIDALRAVTSEDTQVFAISSVSHKGVIDVLRALQVQVVATRAAENEQKQADDLNNDKLETITLSGNETISSSWEVSYDADKQIYRVFGGKIEKFARRTNFDQFESVNRLRDIMRRYGITHELMRQGATGDSLVQIGESTPFTLVEQ
;
A
#
# COMPACT_ATOMS: atom_id res chain seq x y z
N MET A 1 3.43 26.39 2.07
CA MET A 1 2.82 27.73 1.93
C MET A 1 3.75 28.58 1.10
N ASP A 2 3.22 29.35 0.17
CA ASP A 2 4.03 30.24 -0.68
C ASP A 2 4.32 31.55 0.07
N ALA A 3 5.59 31.93 0.22
CA ALA A 3 6.00 33.13 0.93
C ALA A 3 5.57 34.45 0.26
N TYR A 4 5.30 34.43 -1.06
CA TYR A 4 4.82 35.60 -1.80
C TYR A 4 3.29 35.74 -1.76
N SER A 5 2.59 34.87 -1.04
CA SER A 5 1.14 35.00 -0.84
C SER A 5 0.82 36.22 0.03
N ASN A 6 -0.24 36.96 -0.33
CA ASN A 6 -0.71 38.12 0.44
C ASN A 6 -1.07 37.75 1.89
N ASP A 7 -1.63 36.55 2.10
CA ASP A 7 -1.89 36.00 3.44
C ASP A 7 -1.54 34.50 3.44
N VAL A 8 -0.54 34.13 4.22
CA VAL A 8 -0.12 32.72 4.39
C VAL A 8 -0.95 31.99 5.43
N ALA A 9 -1.45 32.70 6.45
CA ALA A 9 -2.21 32.15 7.55
C ALA A 9 -3.63 31.77 7.09
N GLU A 10 -4.28 32.66 6.33
CA GLU A 10 -5.59 32.38 5.74
C GLU A 10 -5.51 31.17 4.78
N ARG A 11 -4.46 31.09 3.96
CA ARG A 11 -4.27 29.96 3.04
C ARG A 11 -4.05 28.64 3.78
N TYR A 12 -3.27 28.65 4.86
CA TYR A 12 -3.13 27.48 5.72
C TYR A 12 -4.48 27.03 6.30
N LEU A 13 -5.27 27.97 6.83
CA LEU A 13 -6.59 27.67 7.38
C LEU A 13 -7.56 27.15 6.30
N ALA A 14 -7.52 27.70 5.09
CA ALA A 14 -8.31 27.21 3.97
C ALA A 14 -7.97 25.75 3.64
N ILE A 15 -6.68 25.42 3.52
CA ILE A 15 -6.21 24.04 3.27
C ILE A 15 -6.64 23.11 4.40
N ARG A 16 -6.51 23.51 5.68
CA ARG A 16 -6.97 22.69 6.81
C ARG A 16 -8.49 22.46 6.79
N ARG A 17 -9.29 23.46 6.41
CA ARG A 17 -10.74 23.30 6.24
C ARG A 17 -11.08 22.33 5.11
N GLU A 18 -10.36 22.39 4.00
CA GLU A 18 -10.53 21.45 2.88
C GLU A 18 -10.16 20.02 3.27
N LEU A 19 -9.02 19.83 3.93
CA LEU A 19 -8.59 18.52 4.44
C LEU A 19 -9.63 17.93 5.40
N LYS A 20 -10.20 18.74 6.29
CA LYS A 20 -11.27 18.32 7.21
C LYS A 20 -12.53 17.85 6.49
N LYS A 21 -12.88 18.47 5.36
CA LYS A 21 -14.02 18.04 4.54
C LYS A 21 -13.75 16.73 3.81
N TYR A 22 -12.50 16.47 3.43
CA TYR A 22 -12.14 15.27 2.69
C TYR A 22 -12.06 14.02 3.58
N SER A 23 -11.34 14.10 4.70
CA SER A 23 -11.23 12.96 5.64
C SER A 23 -10.79 13.41 7.02
N VAL A 24 -11.55 13.01 8.04
CA VAL A 24 -11.26 13.32 9.45
C VAL A 24 -9.92 12.70 9.87
N GLY A 25 -9.56 11.53 9.34
CA GLY A 25 -8.33 10.83 9.68
C GLY A 25 -7.05 11.47 9.14
N LEU A 26 -7.15 12.44 8.22
CA LEU A 26 -5.99 13.22 7.77
C LEU A 26 -5.68 14.39 8.70
N VAL A 27 -6.70 14.93 9.37
CA VAL A 27 -6.55 16.10 10.25
C VAL A 27 -5.77 15.75 11.53
N SER A 28 -5.89 14.49 11.98
CA SER A 28 -5.24 13.98 13.18
C SER A 28 -3.80 13.50 12.96
N ARG A 29 -3.30 13.51 11.72
CA ARG A 29 -1.94 13.06 11.43
C ARG A 29 -0.92 14.15 11.81
N PRO A 30 0.30 13.76 12.24
CA PRO A 30 1.39 14.71 12.44
C PRO A 30 1.63 15.52 11.16
N GLU A 31 1.82 16.83 11.32
CA GLU A 31 2.02 17.76 10.21
C GLU A 31 3.31 18.58 10.38
N ILE A 32 3.91 18.92 9.24
CA ILE A 32 5.05 19.84 9.15
C ILE A 32 4.71 20.84 8.05
N VAL A 33 4.87 22.13 8.36
CA VAL A 33 4.55 23.22 7.42
C VAL A 33 5.84 23.79 6.85
N ALA A 34 5.97 23.77 5.53
CA ALA A 34 7.07 24.41 4.83
C ALA A 34 6.62 25.70 4.15
N LEU A 35 7.26 26.82 4.46
CA LEU A 35 7.16 28.11 3.77
C LEU A 35 8.16 28.11 2.60
N THR A 36 7.66 28.06 1.37
CA THR A 36 8.44 27.91 0.14
C THR A 36 8.72 29.27 -0.51
N LYS A 37 9.75 29.30 -1.39
CA LYS A 37 10.17 30.47 -2.18
C LYS A 37 10.78 31.62 -1.36
N CYS A 38 11.56 31.31 -0.33
CA CYS A 38 12.17 32.33 0.54
C CYS A 38 13.45 32.98 -0.04
N GLU A 39 13.92 32.61 -1.24
CA GLU A 39 15.18 33.08 -1.83
C GLU A 39 15.29 34.60 -2.06
N GLY A 40 14.16 35.28 -2.27
CA GLY A 40 14.13 36.70 -2.63
C GLY A 40 13.48 37.59 -1.57
N LEU A 41 13.37 37.11 -0.33
CA LEU A 41 12.78 37.85 0.78
C LEU A 41 13.82 38.11 1.87
N ASP A 42 13.70 39.27 2.52
CA ASP A 42 14.51 39.59 3.69
C ASP A 42 14.15 38.67 4.87
N GLN A 43 15.13 38.42 5.74
CA GLN A 43 14.96 37.52 6.88
C GLN A 43 13.82 37.99 7.81
N ASP A 44 13.65 39.30 7.98
CA ASP A 44 12.58 39.87 8.81
C ASP A 44 11.19 39.56 8.23
N ILE A 45 11.05 39.61 6.90
CA ILE A 45 9.79 39.27 6.22
C ILE A 45 9.51 37.78 6.34
N VAL A 46 10.53 36.94 6.14
CA VAL A 46 10.40 35.48 6.30
C VAL A 46 9.99 35.15 7.75
N GLN A 47 10.59 35.81 8.74
CA GLN A 47 10.27 35.60 10.14
C GLN A 47 8.83 36.03 10.46
N MET A 48 8.39 37.18 9.95
CA MET A 48 7.01 37.64 10.10
C MET A 48 6.00 36.63 9.54
N GLN A 49 6.29 36.04 8.37
CA GLN A 49 5.43 35.02 7.76
C GLN A 49 5.43 33.70 8.56
N ILE A 50 6.58 33.31 9.12
CA ILE A 50 6.67 32.16 10.03
C ILE A 50 5.83 32.40 11.28
N ASP A 51 5.91 33.59 11.88
CA ASP A 51 5.18 33.93 13.10
C ASP A 51 3.66 33.99 12.84
N ALA A 52 3.25 34.52 11.68
CA ALA A 52 1.85 34.47 11.23
C ALA A 52 1.34 33.03 11.07
N LEU A 53 2.15 32.13 10.52
CA LEU A 53 1.81 30.71 10.42
C LEU A 53 1.74 30.05 11.80
N ARG A 54 2.70 30.33 12.69
CA ARG A 54 2.72 29.79 14.06
C ARG A 54 1.49 30.19 14.87
N ALA A 55 0.94 31.38 14.63
CA ALA A 55 -0.27 31.85 15.30
C ALA A 55 -1.52 31.04 14.93
N VAL A 56 -1.53 30.36 13.77
CA VAL A 56 -2.68 29.58 13.29
C VAL A 56 -2.45 28.07 13.29
N THR A 57 -1.19 27.63 13.42
CA THR A 57 -0.84 26.21 13.56
C THR A 57 -0.91 25.78 15.03
N SER A 58 -0.93 24.46 15.26
CA SER A 58 -0.77 23.90 16.60
C SER A 58 0.65 24.16 17.13
N GLU A 59 0.82 24.22 18.47
CA GLU A 59 2.14 24.45 19.09
C GLU A 59 3.17 23.37 18.70
N ASP A 60 2.71 22.14 18.47
CA ASP A 60 3.55 21.01 18.06
C ASP A 60 3.92 21.02 16.57
N THR A 61 3.27 21.86 15.75
CA THR A 61 3.48 21.91 14.31
C THR A 61 4.76 22.68 13.99
N GLN A 62 5.74 21.98 13.43
CA GLN A 62 7.01 22.60 13.03
C GLN A 62 6.84 23.39 11.72
N VAL A 63 7.29 24.65 11.73
CA VAL A 63 7.28 25.55 10.56
C VAL A 63 8.72 25.81 10.11
N PHE A 64 8.99 25.56 8.83
CA PHE A 64 10.32 25.74 8.22
C PHE A 64 10.26 26.68 7.02
N ALA A 65 11.23 27.58 6.89
CA ALA A 65 11.45 28.32 5.64
C ALA A 65 12.39 27.55 4.72
N ILE A 66 11.95 27.36 3.47
CA ILE A 66 12.71 26.66 2.45
C ILE A 66 12.78 27.44 1.13
N SER A 67 13.86 27.18 0.42
CA SER A 67 14.04 27.63 -0.95
C SER A 67 14.54 26.46 -1.79
N SER A 68 13.74 26.05 -2.77
CA SER A 68 14.14 24.98 -3.68
C SER A 68 15.29 25.40 -4.58
N VAL A 69 15.37 26.69 -4.95
CA VAL A 69 16.40 27.24 -5.84
C VAL A 69 17.76 27.27 -5.16
N SER A 70 17.81 27.73 -3.90
CA SER A 70 19.07 27.82 -3.14
C SER A 70 19.36 26.59 -2.27
N HIS A 71 18.47 25.59 -2.30
CA HIS A 71 18.47 24.39 -1.45
C HIS A 71 18.49 24.67 0.07
N LYS A 72 18.20 25.91 0.49
CA LYS A 72 18.14 26.30 1.90
C LYS A 72 16.95 25.67 2.60
N GLY A 73 17.17 25.15 3.81
CA GLY A 73 16.15 24.58 4.69
C GLY A 73 15.57 23.23 4.26
N VAL A 74 15.87 22.76 3.03
CA VAL A 74 15.33 21.50 2.49
C VAL A 74 15.79 20.30 3.32
N ILE A 75 17.08 20.25 3.67
CA ILE A 75 17.66 19.15 4.45
C ILE A 75 17.03 19.09 5.86
N ASP A 76 16.78 20.24 6.48
CA ASP A 76 16.22 20.30 7.83
C ASP A 76 14.76 19.82 7.85
N VAL A 77 13.97 20.19 6.83
CA VAL A 77 12.61 19.65 6.63
C VAL A 77 12.64 18.13 6.45
N LEU A 78 13.56 17.61 5.64
CA LEU A 78 13.66 16.17 5.41
C LEU A 78 14.05 15.40 6.69
N ARG A 79 14.96 15.94 7.50
CA ARG A 79 15.31 15.34 8.79
C ARG A 79 14.12 15.34 9.75
N ALA A 80 13.40 16.46 9.85
CA ALA A 80 12.21 16.56 10.68
C ALA A 80 11.12 15.55 10.24
N LEU A 81 10.88 15.43 8.94
CA LEU A 81 9.97 14.44 8.37
C LEU A 81 10.40 13.01 8.67
N GLN A 82 11.69 12.69 8.55
CA GLN A 82 12.20 11.36 8.82
C GLN A 82 11.90 10.93 10.26
N VAL A 83 12.12 11.81 11.24
CA VAL A 83 11.82 11.54 12.65
C VAL A 83 10.34 11.21 12.84
N GLN A 84 9.45 12.04 12.29
CA GLN A 84 8.01 11.84 12.41
C GLN A 84 7.53 10.54 11.74
N VAL A 85 8.07 10.22 10.56
CA VAL A 85 7.69 9.00 9.83
C VAL A 85 8.16 7.74 10.56
N VAL A 86 9.39 7.75 11.08
CA VAL A 86 9.93 6.61 11.85
C VAL A 86 9.12 6.39 13.12
N ALA A 87 8.84 7.46 13.88
CA ALA A 87 8.03 7.38 15.10
C ALA A 87 6.61 6.87 14.81
N THR A 88 5.95 7.42 13.78
CA THR A 88 4.60 7.01 13.40
C THR A 88 4.55 5.54 12.97
N ARG A 89 5.52 5.09 12.16
CA ARG A 89 5.59 3.68 11.72
C ARG A 89 5.88 2.72 12.87
N ALA A 90 6.71 3.12 13.83
CA ALA A 90 6.98 2.32 15.02
C ALA A 90 5.69 2.14 15.84
N ALA A 91 4.97 3.23 16.12
CA ALA A 91 3.70 3.19 16.83
C ALA A 91 2.63 2.35 16.10
N GLU A 92 2.50 2.49 14.78
CA GLU A 92 1.58 1.66 13.98
C GLU A 92 1.94 0.16 14.04
N ASN A 93 3.24 -0.18 14.09
CA ASN A 93 3.68 -1.56 14.22
C ASN A 93 3.46 -2.11 15.63
N GLU A 94 3.67 -1.31 16.67
CA GLU A 94 3.38 -1.68 18.06
C GLU A 94 1.88 -1.88 18.28
N GLN A 95 1.02 -1.03 17.71
CA GLN A 95 -0.43 -1.22 17.76
C GLN A 95 -0.88 -2.47 17.03
N LYS A 96 -0.31 -2.79 15.86
CA LYS A 96 -0.57 -4.08 15.19
C LYS A 96 -0.14 -5.26 16.05
N GLN A 97 1.03 -5.20 16.68
CA GLN A 97 1.50 -6.26 17.56
C GLN A 97 0.65 -6.40 18.83
N ALA A 98 0.18 -5.29 19.40
CA ALA A 98 -0.71 -5.30 20.57
C ALA A 98 -2.12 -5.80 20.24
N ASP A 99 -2.62 -5.49 19.04
CA ASP A 99 -3.88 -6.04 18.52
C ASP A 99 -3.75 -7.54 18.26
N ASP A 100 -2.62 -8.00 17.69
CA ASP A 100 -2.32 -9.42 17.50
C ASP A 100 -2.23 -10.17 18.85
N LEU A 101 -1.60 -9.57 19.87
CA LEU A 101 -1.48 -10.14 21.22
C LEU A 101 -2.80 -10.16 22.01
N ASN A 102 -3.69 -9.18 21.79
CA ASN A 102 -5.03 -9.16 22.40
C ASN A 102 -6.00 -10.12 21.71
N ASN A 103 -5.84 -10.35 20.41
CA ASN A 103 -6.60 -11.36 19.66
C ASN A 103 -6.28 -12.78 20.14
N ASP A 104 -5.13 -13.01 20.77
CA ASP A 104 -4.74 -14.30 21.39
C ASP A 104 -5.40 -14.55 22.76
N LYS A 105 -6.02 -13.53 23.38
CA LYS A 105 -6.69 -13.65 24.71
C LYS A 105 -8.22 -13.68 24.64
N LEU A 106 -8.81 -13.26 23.53
CA LEU A 106 -10.21 -13.51 23.25
C LEU A 106 -10.24 -14.80 22.42
N GLU A 107 -10.93 -15.84 22.90
CA GLU A 107 -11.41 -16.92 22.02
C GLU A 107 -12.43 -16.31 21.06
N THR A 108 -11.93 -15.51 20.13
CA THR A 108 -12.62 -15.16 18.91
C THR A 108 -12.66 -16.46 18.13
N ILE A 109 -13.85 -16.85 17.67
CA ILE A 109 -14.00 -17.83 16.59
C ILE A 109 -13.38 -17.16 15.36
N THR A 110 -12.05 -17.15 15.29
CA THR A 110 -11.28 -16.70 14.16
C THR A 110 -11.31 -17.85 13.17
N LEU A 111 -11.68 -17.55 11.93
CA LEU A 111 -11.33 -18.41 10.79
C LEU A 111 -9.80 -18.31 10.50
N SER A 112 -8.96 -18.21 11.53
CA SER A 112 -7.51 -18.03 11.44
C SER A 112 -6.73 -19.31 11.75
N GLY A 113 -7.39 -20.46 11.77
CA GLY A 113 -6.73 -21.76 11.79
C GLY A 113 -6.06 -22.19 10.47
N ASN A 114 -6.02 -21.34 9.44
CA ASN A 114 -5.71 -21.82 8.10
C ASN A 114 -4.54 -21.17 7.35
N GLU A 115 -3.84 -20.11 7.79
CA GLU A 115 -2.83 -19.50 6.88
C GLU A 115 -1.62 -20.38 6.54
N THR A 116 -1.20 -21.26 7.45
CA THR A 116 -0.11 -22.23 7.19
C THR A 116 -0.59 -23.46 6.41
N ILE A 117 -1.90 -23.76 6.40
CA ILE A 117 -2.52 -24.86 5.63
C ILE A 117 -3.15 -24.36 4.30
N SER A 118 -3.42 -23.06 4.18
CA SER A 118 -4.07 -22.32 3.07
C SER A 118 -3.16 -22.09 1.87
N SER A 119 -1.86 -22.35 2.04
CA SER A 119 -0.87 -22.28 0.97
C SER A 119 -0.57 -23.66 0.36
N SER A 120 -1.18 -24.72 0.89
CA SER A 120 -1.11 -26.06 0.32
C SER A 120 -1.98 -26.13 -0.94
N TRP A 121 -1.35 -26.46 -2.05
CA TRP A 121 -2.00 -26.78 -3.31
C TRP A 121 -1.66 -28.21 -3.67
N GLU A 122 -2.59 -28.91 -4.32
CA GLU A 122 -2.44 -30.30 -4.75
C GLU A 122 -2.80 -30.42 -6.22
N VAL A 123 -2.10 -31.29 -6.95
CA VAL A 123 -2.34 -31.56 -8.36
C VAL A 123 -2.75 -33.02 -8.51
N SER A 124 -3.90 -33.25 -9.13
CA SER A 124 -4.41 -34.57 -9.49
C SER A 124 -4.61 -34.67 -10.99
N TYR A 125 -4.23 -35.80 -11.58
CA TYR A 125 -4.39 -36.06 -13.01
C TYR A 125 -5.60 -36.96 -13.26
N ASP A 126 -6.52 -36.50 -14.10
CA ASP A 126 -7.74 -37.22 -14.47
C ASP A 126 -7.51 -37.94 -15.82
N ALA A 127 -7.16 -39.22 -15.76
CA ALA A 127 -6.75 -40.02 -16.91
C ALA A 127 -7.86 -40.18 -17.97
N ASP A 128 -9.12 -40.16 -17.55
CA ASP A 128 -10.29 -40.33 -18.44
C ASP A 128 -10.53 -39.11 -19.34
N LYS A 129 -10.15 -37.91 -18.88
CA LYS A 129 -10.40 -36.65 -19.60
C LYS A 129 -9.14 -35.96 -20.10
N GLN A 130 -7.94 -36.49 -19.78
CA GLN A 130 -6.65 -35.87 -20.11
C GLN A 130 -6.51 -34.44 -19.56
N ILE A 131 -7.07 -34.19 -18.37
CA ILE A 131 -7.08 -32.86 -17.72
C ILE A 131 -6.33 -32.93 -16.38
N TYR A 132 -5.48 -31.95 -16.12
CA TYR A 132 -4.83 -31.75 -14.83
C TYR A 132 -5.70 -30.88 -13.94
N ARG A 133 -6.12 -31.40 -12.78
CA ARG A 133 -6.87 -30.65 -11.78
C ARG A 133 -5.96 -30.15 -10.68
N VAL A 134 -6.00 -28.84 -10.43
CA VAL A 134 -5.26 -28.20 -9.34
C VAL A 134 -6.25 -27.73 -8.28
N PHE A 135 -6.05 -28.17 -7.05
CA PHE A 135 -6.82 -27.77 -5.88
C PHE A 135 -6.00 -26.84 -5.00
N GLY A 136 -6.64 -25.82 -4.43
CA GLY A 136 -5.99 -24.94 -3.47
C GLY A 136 -6.78 -23.69 -3.15
N GLY A 137 -6.96 -23.42 -1.85
CA GLY A 137 -7.86 -22.35 -1.39
C GLY A 137 -7.51 -20.94 -1.90
N LYS A 138 -6.23 -20.64 -2.11
CA LYS A 138 -5.79 -19.36 -2.71
C LYS A 138 -5.91 -19.35 -4.23
N ILE A 139 -5.46 -20.40 -4.92
CA ILE A 139 -5.46 -20.44 -6.39
C ILE A 139 -6.89 -20.51 -6.95
N GLU A 140 -7.81 -21.20 -6.28
CA GLU A 140 -9.24 -21.23 -6.64
C GLU A 140 -9.93 -19.88 -6.46
N LYS A 141 -9.53 -19.09 -5.46
CA LYS A 141 -10.02 -17.70 -5.30
C LYS A 141 -9.54 -16.82 -6.45
N PHE A 142 -8.30 -17.01 -6.92
CA PHE A 142 -7.79 -16.29 -8.09
C PHE A 142 -8.50 -16.74 -9.37
N ALA A 143 -8.69 -18.04 -9.56
CA ALA A 143 -9.41 -18.60 -10.70
C ALA A 143 -10.86 -18.07 -10.78
N ARG A 144 -11.60 -18.04 -9.67
CA ARG A 144 -12.97 -17.47 -9.63
C ARG A 144 -13.06 -15.99 -9.99
N ARG A 145 -11.98 -15.23 -9.79
CA ARG A 145 -11.91 -13.78 -10.10
C ARG A 145 -11.33 -13.50 -11.49
N THR A 146 -11.05 -14.55 -12.26
CA THR A 146 -10.41 -14.45 -13.57
C THR A 146 -11.45 -14.70 -14.65
N ASN A 147 -11.49 -13.84 -15.66
CA ASN A 147 -12.26 -14.10 -16.87
C ASN A 147 -11.42 -14.96 -17.82
N PHE A 148 -11.83 -16.20 -18.07
CA PHE A 148 -11.09 -17.16 -18.90
C PHE A 148 -11.27 -16.95 -20.41
N ASP A 149 -12.21 -16.09 -20.81
CA ASP A 149 -12.39 -15.69 -22.21
C ASP A 149 -11.35 -14.65 -22.64
N GLN A 150 -10.81 -13.90 -21.67
CA GLN A 150 -9.83 -12.84 -21.93
C GLN A 150 -8.40 -13.37 -21.77
N PHE A 151 -7.62 -13.31 -22.85
CA PHE A 151 -6.24 -13.80 -22.91
C PHE A 151 -5.34 -13.25 -21.78
N GLU A 152 -5.37 -11.94 -21.53
CA GLU A 152 -4.54 -11.28 -20.52
C GLU A 152 -4.86 -11.77 -19.09
N SER A 153 -6.13 -12.08 -18.84
CA SER A 153 -6.61 -12.56 -17.54
C SER A 153 -6.10 -13.97 -17.26
N VAL A 154 -6.11 -14.83 -18.29
CA VAL A 154 -5.51 -16.17 -18.21
C VAL A 154 -4.00 -16.08 -18.03
N ASN A 155 -3.32 -15.16 -18.71
CA ASN A 155 -1.87 -15.02 -18.59
C ASN A 155 -1.45 -14.55 -17.19
N ARG A 156 -2.19 -13.62 -16.58
CA ARG A 156 -2.02 -13.25 -15.18
C ARG A 156 -2.18 -14.45 -14.24
N LEU A 157 -3.12 -15.34 -14.52
CA LEU A 157 -3.32 -16.57 -13.74
C LEU A 157 -2.14 -17.53 -13.92
N ARG A 158 -1.59 -17.69 -15.13
CA ARG A 158 -0.35 -18.45 -15.40
C ARG A 158 0.85 -17.89 -14.63
N ASP A 159 1.00 -16.56 -14.56
CA ASP A 159 2.06 -15.92 -13.77
C ASP A 159 1.91 -16.16 -12.27
N ILE A 160 0.67 -16.22 -11.77
CA ILE A 160 0.40 -16.61 -10.39
C ILE A 160 0.81 -18.08 -10.19
N MET A 161 0.41 -19.00 -11.07
CA MET A 161 0.82 -20.41 -10.98
C MET A 161 2.35 -20.59 -11.00
N ARG A 162 3.05 -19.81 -11.82
CA ARG A 162 4.52 -19.83 -11.90
C ARG A 162 5.17 -19.37 -10.59
N ARG A 163 4.67 -18.28 -10.00
CA ARG A 163 5.16 -17.76 -8.71
C ARG A 163 4.92 -18.72 -7.55
N TYR A 164 3.82 -19.48 -7.58
CA TYR A 164 3.48 -20.45 -6.54
C TYR A 164 4.13 -21.83 -6.76
N GLY A 165 4.84 -22.05 -7.86
CA GLY A 165 5.52 -23.32 -8.17
C GLY A 165 4.63 -24.41 -8.77
N ILE A 166 3.32 -24.17 -8.90
CA ILE A 166 2.33 -25.11 -9.45
C ILE A 166 2.69 -25.54 -10.88
N THR A 167 3.18 -24.60 -11.69
CA THR A 167 3.62 -24.87 -13.07
C THR A 167 4.74 -25.92 -13.15
N HIS A 168 5.66 -25.93 -12.18
CA HIS A 168 6.77 -26.89 -12.17
C HIS A 168 6.29 -28.29 -11.76
N GLU A 169 5.36 -28.39 -10.82
CA GLU A 169 4.79 -29.68 -10.41
C GLU A 169 3.92 -30.29 -11.52
N LEU A 170 3.18 -29.45 -12.27
CA LEU A 170 2.45 -29.88 -13.46
C LEU A 170 3.39 -30.48 -14.52
N MET A 171 4.51 -29.80 -14.82
CA MET A 171 5.53 -30.35 -15.73
C MET A 171 6.15 -31.65 -15.21
N ARG A 172 6.35 -31.77 -13.89
CA ARG A 172 6.86 -32.99 -13.24
C ARG A 172 5.89 -34.17 -13.33
N GLN A 173 4.59 -33.90 -13.32
CA GLN A 173 3.52 -34.87 -13.55
C GLN A 173 3.30 -35.21 -15.03
N GLY A 174 4.09 -34.61 -15.94
CA GLY A 174 4.04 -34.90 -17.38
C GLY A 174 3.17 -33.95 -18.21
N ALA A 175 2.73 -32.82 -17.65
CA ALA A 175 1.97 -31.82 -18.40
C ALA A 175 2.87 -31.13 -19.44
N THR A 176 2.54 -31.29 -20.71
CA THR A 176 3.11 -30.57 -21.85
C THR A 176 2.36 -29.25 -22.09
N GLY A 177 2.93 -28.37 -22.93
CA GLY A 177 2.36 -27.03 -23.18
C GLY A 177 0.90 -27.03 -23.64
N ASP A 178 0.50 -28.05 -24.40
CA ASP A 178 -0.86 -28.24 -24.91
C ASP A 178 -1.81 -28.92 -23.91
N SER A 179 -1.34 -29.24 -22.70
CA SER A 179 -2.17 -29.91 -21.69
C SER A 179 -3.23 -28.97 -21.12
N LEU A 180 -4.45 -29.50 -20.97
CA LEU A 180 -5.56 -28.79 -20.36
C LEU A 180 -5.46 -28.85 -18.83
N VAL A 181 -5.50 -27.68 -18.19
CA VAL A 181 -5.44 -27.50 -16.75
C VAL A 181 -6.74 -26.88 -16.26
N GLN A 182 -7.27 -27.41 -15.17
CA GLN A 182 -8.47 -26.93 -14.51
C GLN A 182 -8.16 -26.63 -13.04
N ILE A 183 -8.57 -25.46 -12.54
CA ILE A 183 -8.35 -25.06 -11.14
C ILE A 183 -9.69 -25.12 -10.40
N GLY A 184 -9.86 -26.10 -9.50
CA GLY A 184 -11.14 -26.35 -8.83
C GLY A 184 -12.30 -26.52 -9.82
N GLU A 185 -13.30 -25.64 -9.76
CA GLU A 185 -14.46 -25.62 -10.67
C GLU A 185 -14.32 -24.66 -11.86
N SER A 186 -13.12 -24.12 -12.10
CA SER A 186 -12.91 -23.17 -13.21
C SER A 186 -13.06 -23.82 -14.58
N THR A 187 -13.20 -23.01 -15.62
CA THR A 187 -13.12 -23.48 -17.01
C THR A 187 -11.69 -24.00 -17.30
N PRO A 188 -11.53 -25.14 -18.01
CA PRO A 188 -10.22 -25.65 -18.42
C PRO A 188 -9.51 -24.69 -19.38
N PHE A 189 -8.19 -24.54 -19.24
CA PHE A 189 -7.35 -23.71 -20.10
C PHE A 189 -5.98 -24.38 -20.36
N THR A 190 -5.25 -23.94 -21.39
CA THR A 190 -3.94 -24.52 -21.75
C THR A 190 -2.80 -23.99 -20.88
N LEU A 191 -1.87 -24.89 -20.51
CA LEU A 191 -0.72 -24.58 -19.65
C LEU A 191 0.27 -23.61 -20.29
N VAL A 192 0.51 -23.72 -21.60
CA VAL A 192 1.36 -22.82 -22.39
C VAL A 192 0.56 -22.30 -23.59
N GLU A 193 0.93 -21.12 -24.06
CA GLU A 193 0.37 -20.49 -25.26
C GLU A 193 0.64 -21.34 -26.51
N GLN A 194 -0.32 -21.33 -27.46
CA GLN A 194 -0.10 -21.63 -28.87
C GLN A 194 0.03 -20.33 -29.64
#